data_AF-A0A3N4E8X8-F1
#
_entry.id   AF-A0A3N4E8X8-F1
#
_cell.length_a   1.000
_cell.length_b   1.000
_cell.length_c   1.000
_cell.angle_alpha   90.00
_cell.angle_beta   90.00
_cell.angle_gamma   90.00
#
_symmetry.space_group_name_H-M   'P 1'
#
loop_
_entity.id
_entity.type
_entity.pdbx_description
1 polymer ?
#
loop_
_entity_poly.entity_id
_entity_poly.type
_entity_poly.pdbx_seq_one_letter_code
_entity_poly.pdbx_strand_id
1 'polypeptide(L)'
;MNIKNWIWKIFTISVICVLLLNPELVSLAVLVDAVGLDLLLLLIEVQIVAVSGYYFQTWFKPILMPAYKLLGKVDPYFFIPTRALVAKYPMILCHAVPFLILLIIGAAVVKPVIDTGDIC
;
A
#
# COMPACT_ATOMS: atom_id res chain seq x y z
N MET A 1 -26.01 -25.84 11.83
CA MET A 1 -26.17 -25.67 10.37
C MET A 1 -24.85 -25.22 9.80
N ASN A 2 -24.30 -25.89 8.80
CA ASN A 2 -22.95 -25.61 8.31
C ASN A 2 -22.95 -24.25 7.57
N ILE A 3 -22.49 -23.19 8.24
CA ILE A 3 -22.58 -21.79 7.81
C ILE A 3 -22.04 -21.61 6.38
N LYS A 4 -21.00 -22.37 6.02
CA LYS A 4 -20.40 -22.39 4.68
C LYS A 4 -21.39 -22.78 3.57
N ASN A 5 -22.23 -23.79 3.83
CA ASN A 5 -23.24 -24.25 2.87
C ASN A 5 -24.42 -23.27 2.77
N TRP A 6 -24.69 -22.54 3.85
CA TRP A 6 -25.76 -21.55 3.87
C TRP A 6 -25.36 -20.28 3.11
N ILE A 7 -24.11 -19.81 3.28
CA ILE A 7 -23.53 -18.72 2.49
C ILE A 7 -23.52 -19.07 1.01
N TRP A 8 -23.10 -20.29 0.65
CA TRP A 8 -23.08 -20.72 -0.75
C TRP A 8 -24.47 -20.67 -1.39
N LYS A 9 -25.50 -21.15 -0.69
CA LYS A 9 -26.89 -21.11 -1.16
C LYS A 9 -27.42 -19.69 -1.33
N ILE A 10 -27.13 -18.80 -0.37
CA ILE A 10 -27.53 -17.39 -0.44
C ILE A 10 -26.88 -16.71 -1.64
N PHE A 11 -25.59 -16.99 -1.88
CA PHE A 11 -24.87 -16.46 -3.02
C PHE A 11 -25.48 -16.92 -4.35
N THR A 12 -25.83 -18.21 -4.48
CA THR A 12 -26.44 -18.72 -5.73
C THR A 12 -27.82 -18.10 -5.99
N ILE A 13 -28.65 -17.97 -4.95
CA ILE A 13 -29.97 -17.35 -5.06
C ILE A 13 -29.83 -15.87 -5.44
N SER A 14 -28.89 -15.16 -4.82
CA SER A 14 -28.62 -13.75 -5.13
C SER A 14 -28.21 -13.56 -6.59
N VAL A 15 -27.31 -14.41 -7.12
CA VAL A 15 -26.89 -14.35 -8.54
C VAL A 15 -28.08 -14.59 -9.47
N ILE A 16 -28.91 -15.60 -9.18
CA ILE A 16 -30.10 -15.91 -10.00
C ILE A 16 -31.12 -14.76 -9.97
N CYS A 17 -31.40 -14.18 -8.80
CA CYS A 17 -32.30 -13.03 -8.67
C CYS A 17 -31.78 -11.82 -9.45
N VAL A 18 -30.49 -11.53 -9.39
CA VAL A 18 -29.87 -10.42 -10.10
C VAL A 18 -29.91 -10.62 -11.63
N LEU A 19 -29.69 -11.85 -12.12
CA LEU A 19 -29.84 -12.20 -13.54
C LEU A 19 -31.29 -12.04 -14.03
N LEU A 20 -32.27 -12.44 -13.22
CA LEU A 20 -33.69 -12.34 -13.59
C LEU A 20 -34.19 -10.90 -13.62
N LEU A 21 -33.69 -10.04 -12.73
CA LEU A 21 -34.07 -8.62 -12.68
C LEU A 21 -33.46 -7.81 -13.81
N ASN A 22 -32.28 -8.19 -14.31
CA ASN A 22 -31.55 -7.44 -15.32
C ASN A 22 -31.06 -8.38 -16.45
N PRO A 23 -31.83 -8.55 -17.54
CA PRO A 23 -31.46 -9.44 -18.65
C PRO A 23 -30.16 -9.01 -19.37
N GLU A 24 -29.76 -7.75 -19.22
CA GLU A 24 -28.45 -7.23 -19.65
C GLU A 24 -27.27 -7.95 -18.97
N LEU A 25 -27.42 -8.37 -17.70
CA LEU A 25 -26.40 -9.12 -16.97
C LEU A 25 -26.29 -10.58 -17.42
N VAL A 26 -27.30 -11.11 -18.13
CA VAL A 26 -27.22 -12.44 -18.77
C VAL A 26 -26.15 -12.41 -19.86
N SER A 27 -26.07 -11.33 -20.64
CA SER A 27 -24.99 -11.17 -21.63
C SER A 27 -23.61 -11.13 -20.97
N LEU A 28 -23.53 -10.49 -19.80
CA LEU A 28 -22.30 -10.43 -19.01
C LEU A 28 -21.92 -11.80 -18.45
N ALA A 29 -22.89 -12.59 -17.99
CA ALA A 29 -22.66 -13.96 -17.52
C ALA A 29 -22.16 -14.88 -18.66
N VAL A 30 -22.73 -14.76 -19.87
CA VAL A 30 -22.26 -15.49 -21.06
C VAL A 30 -20.86 -15.02 -21.47
N LEU A 31 -20.57 -13.73 -21.36
CA LEU A 31 -19.24 -13.19 -21.62
C LEU A 31 -18.21 -13.69 -20.59
N VAL A 32 -18.58 -13.78 -19.32
CA VAL A 32 -17.75 -14.36 -18.25
C VAL A 32 -17.48 -15.85 -18.52
N ASP A 33 -18.48 -16.59 -18.99
CA ASP A 33 -18.33 -18.01 -19.35
C ASP A 33 -17.45 -18.19 -20.61
N ALA A 34 -17.60 -17.32 -21.62
CA ALA A 34 -16.86 -17.38 -22.87
C ALA A 34 -15.39 -16.91 -22.76
N VAL A 35 -15.14 -15.85 -22.00
CA VAL A 35 -13.79 -15.30 -21.77
C VAL A 35 -13.07 -16.04 -20.64
N GLY A 36 -13.84 -16.59 -19.69
CA GLY A 36 -13.33 -17.16 -18.45
C GLY A 36 -13.25 -16.12 -17.34
N LEU A 37 -13.70 -16.52 -16.15
CA LEU A 37 -13.70 -15.68 -14.95
C LEU A 37 -12.28 -15.21 -14.58
N ASP A 38 -11.28 -16.05 -14.82
CA ASP A 38 -9.88 -15.77 -14.48
C ASP A 38 -9.32 -14.56 -15.26
N LEU A 39 -9.60 -14.51 -16.56
CA LEU A 39 -9.20 -13.39 -17.45
C LEU A 39 -9.91 -12.09 -17.09
N LEU A 40 -11.17 -12.14 -16.69
CA LEU A 40 -11.91 -10.96 -16.21
C LEU A 40 -11.39 -10.46 -14.87
N LEU A 41 -11.09 -11.36 -13.93
CA LEU A 41 -10.45 -11.03 -12.66
C LEU A 41 -9.10 -10.35 -12.89
N LEU A 42 -8.28 -10.90 -13.79
CA LEU A 42 -7.00 -10.29 -14.18
C LEU A 42 -7.20 -8.88 -14.74
N LEU A 43 -8.18 -8.67 -15.63
CA LEU A 43 -8.47 -7.35 -16.20
C LEU A 43 -8.91 -6.34 -15.13
N ILE A 44 -9.77 -6.76 -14.20
CA ILE A 44 -10.23 -5.94 -13.09
C ILE A 44 -9.07 -5.60 -12.16
N GLU A 45 -8.21 -6.56 -11.84
CA GLU A 45 -7.02 -6.36 -11.00
C GLU A 45 -6.10 -5.29 -11.61
N VAL A 46 -5.77 -5.41 -12.90
CA VAL A 46 -4.92 -4.43 -13.58
C VAL A 46 -5.56 -3.04 -13.58
N GLN A 47 -6.88 -2.94 -13.76
CA GLN A 47 -7.59 -1.67 -13.67
C GLN A 47 -7.58 -1.09 -12.24
N ILE A 48 -7.76 -1.91 -11.21
CA ILE A 48 -7.67 -1.47 -9.81
C ILE A 48 -6.26 -0.92 -9.53
N VAL A 49 -5.21 -1.60 -9.98
CA VAL A 49 -3.81 -1.14 -9.83
C VAL A 49 -3.58 0.18 -10.57
N ALA A 50 -4.10 0.32 -11.79
CA ALA A 50 -3.95 1.56 -12.56
C ALA A 50 -4.69 2.74 -11.91
N VAL A 51 -5.95 2.53 -11.51
CA VAL A 51 -6.79 3.55 -10.87
C VAL A 51 -6.21 3.96 -9.52
N SER A 52 -5.84 2.98 -8.68
CA SER A 52 -5.21 3.27 -7.39
C SER A 52 -3.88 4.01 -7.54
N GLY A 53 -3.06 3.64 -8.53
CA GLY A 53 -1.84 4.36 -8.88
C GLY A 53 -2.09 5.81 -9.30
N TYR A 54 -3.12 6.06 -10.11
CA TYR A 54 -3.53 7.39 -10.53
C TYR A 54 -4.00 8.24 -9.34
N TYR A 55 -4.87 7.69 -8.48
CA TYR A 55 -5.34 8.39 -7.29
C TYR A 55 -4.21 8.65 -6.30
N PHE A 56 -3.28 7.72 -6.13
CA PHE A 56 -2.10 7.92 -5.30
C PHE A 56 -1.24 9.08 -5.82
N GLN A 57 -0.98 9.12 -7.13
CA GLN A 57 -0.20 10.19 -7.73
C GLN A 57 -0.92 11.54 -7.68
N THR A 58 -2.24 11.55 -7.83
CA THR A 58 -3.03 12.78 -7.96
C THR A 58 -3.45 13.36 -6.61
N TRP A 59 -3.73 12.52 -5.62
CA TRP A 59 -4.25 12.94 -4.31
C TRP A 59 -3.21 12.77 -3.20
N PHE A 60 -2.57 11.60 -3.08
CA PHE A 60 -1.62 11.37 -2.01
C PHE A 60 -0.35 12.19 -2.17
N LYS A 61 0.20 12.27 -3.39
CA LYS A 61 1.42 13.03 -3.65
C LYS A 61 1.33 14.51 -3.25
N PRO A 62 0.31 15.30 -3.67
CA PRO A 62 0.23 16.71 -3.27
C PRO A 62 -0.08 16.90 -1.77
N ILE A 63 -0.77 15.97 -1.12
CA ILE A 63 -1.01 16.01 0.33
C ILE A 63 0.27 15.74 1.11
N LEU A 64 1.10 14.80 0.64
CA LEU A 64 2.37 14.45 1.27
C LEU A 64 3.49 15.44 0.96
N MET A 65 3.39 16.21 -0.13
CA MET A 65 4.39 17.19 -0.55
C MET A 65 4.66 18.32 0.47
N PRO A 66 3.66 18.98 1.10
CA PRO A 66 3.90 19.94 2.16
C PRO A 66 4.49 19.29 3.42
N ALA A 67 4.01 18.09 3.80
CA ALA A 67 4.57 17.33 4.91
C ALA A 67 6.05 17.00 4.66
N TYR A 68 6.38 16.58 3.44
CA TYR A 68 7.75 16.32 2.99
C TYR A 68 8.65 17.57 3.08
N LYS A 69 8.17 18.72 2.60
CA LYS A 69 8.92 19.99 2.69
C LYS A 69 9.17 20.42 4.13
N LEU A 70 8.23 20.13 5.03
CA LEU A 70 8.35 20.45 6.44
C LEU A 70 9.36 19.50 7.12
N LEU A 71 9.26 18.20 6.85
CA LEU A 71 10.20 17.20 7.34
C LEU A 71 11.64 17.45 6.85
N GLY A 72 11.84 17.76 5.58
CA GLY A 72 13.17 18.07 5.03
C GLY A 72 13.77 19.39 5.54
N LYS A 73 12.95 20.31 6.09
CA LYS A 73 13.46 21.51 6.79
C LYS A 73 13.91 21.22 8.21
N VAL A 74 13.27 20.24 8.86
CA VAL A 74 13.53 19.90 10.26
C VAL A 74 14.67 18.89 10.38
N ASP A 75 14.74 17.92 9.47
CA ASP A 75 15.75 16.87 9.47
C ASP A 75 16.62 16.93 8.20
N PRO A 76 17.91 17.34 8.32
CA PRO A 76 18.85 17.37 7.20
C PRO A 76 19.16 16.00 6.59
N TYR A 77 18.92 14.91 7.34
CA TYR A 77 19.28 13.55 6.94
C TYR A 77 18.12 12.78 6.31
N PHE A 78 16.93 13.38 6.26
CA PHE A 78 15.74 12.78 5.68
C PHE A 78 15.74 12.88 4.15
N PHE A 79 15.77 11.73 3.48
CA PHE A 79 15.73 11.64 2.02
C PHE A 79 14.95 10.41 1.56
N ILE A 80 14.15 10.55 0.49
CA ILE A 80 13.39 9.44 -0.09
C ILE A 80 14.21 8.83 -1.25
N PRO A 81 14.78 7.63 -1.07
CA PRO A 81 15.64 7.04 -2.08
C PRO A 81 14.83 6.55 -3.29
N THR A 82 15.36 6.80 -4.49
CA THR A 82 14.80 6.26 -5.73
C THR A 82 15.02 4.74 -5.79
N ARG A 83 14.13 4.01 -6.45
CA ARG A 83 14.25 2.54 -6.60
C ARG A 83 15.62 2.07 -7.10
N ALA A 84 16.22 2.81 -8.04
CA ALA A 84 17.57 2.52 -8.54
C ALA A 84 18.67 2.63 -7.46
N LEU A 85 18.52 3.57 -6.53
CA LEU A 85 19.46 3.79 -5.44
C LEU A 85 19.32 2.71 -4.36
N VAL A 86 18.08 2.31 -4.04
CA VAL A 86 17.80 1.22 -3.09
C VAL A 86 18.34 -0.11 -3.60
N ALA A 87 18.21 -0.38 -4.90
CA ALA A 87 18.75 -1.60 -5.51
C ALA A 87 20.28 -1.68 -5.43
N LYS A 88 20.97 -0.52 -5.44
CA LYS A 88 22.43 -0.44 -5.35
C LYS A 88 22.93 -0.40 -3.90
N TYR A 89 22.18 0.25 -3.00
CA TYR A 89 22.52 0.44 -1.59
C TYR A 89 21.27 0.31 -0.71
N PRO A 90 20.92 -0.90 -0.21
CA PRO A 90 19.68 -1.11 0.53
C PRO A 90 19.64 -0.34 1.87
N MET A 91 20.80 -0.10 2.48
CA MET A 91 20.92 0.61 3.77
C MET A 91 20.47 2.08 3.69
N ILE A 92 20.35 2.65 2.49
CA ILE A 92 19.87 4.02 2.31
C ILE A 92 18.39 4.18 2.67
N LEU A 93 17.63 3.07 2.78
CA LEU A 93 16.25 3.07 3.27
C LEU A 93 16.14 3.58 4.71
N CYS A 94 17.20 3.48 5.52
CA CYS A 94 17.21 4.02 6.87
C CYS A 94 17.09 5.56 6.88
N HIS A 95 17.49 6.24 5.81
CA HIS A 95 17.33 7.69 5.65
C HIS A 95 15.91 8.11 5.23
N ALA A 96 15.06 7.14 4.86
CA ALA A 96 13.66 7.40 4.50
C ALA A 96 12.75 7.59 5.72
N VAL A 97 13.24 7.29 6.93
CA VAL A 97 12.49 7.48 8.18
C VAL A 97 12.96 8.78 8.82
N PRO A 98 12.07 9.78 8.99
CA PRO A 98 12.44 11.04 9.60
C PRO A 98 12.85 10.83 11.06
N PHE A 99 13.84 11.61 11.53
CA PHE A 99 14.43 11.60 12.86
C PHE A 99 15.21 10.33 13.26
N LEU A 100 15.25 9.29 12.43
CA LEU A 100 15.89 8.02 12.80
C LEU A 100 17.40 8.21 13.05
N ILE A 101 18.08 8.97 12.21
CA ILE A 101 19.52 9.19 12.33
C ILE A 101 19.85 10.13 13.47
N LEU A 102 19.03 11.17 13.67
CA LEU A 102 19.17 12.06 14.81
C LEU A 102 19.03 11.28 16.14
N LEU A 103 18.10 10.32 16.18
CA LEU A 103 17.90 9.44 17.33
C LEU A 103 19.07 8.46 17.53
N ILE A 104 19.61 7.87 16.47
CA ILE A 104 20.79 7.00 16.54
C ILE A 104 22.01 7.77 17.03
N ILE A 105 22.26 8.97 16.51
CA ILE A 105 23.37 9.83 16.94
C ILE A 105 23.16 10.26 18.39
N GLY A 106 21.95 10.67 18.77
CA GLY A 106 21.62 11.02 20.15
C GLY A 106 21.87 9.86 21.12
N ALA A 107 21.43 8.65 20.78
CA ALA A 107 21.69 7.45 21.59
C ALA A 107 23.18 7.09 21.64
N ALA A 108 23.91 7.28 20.54
CA ALA A 108 25.35 7.03 20.47
C ALA A 108 26.19 8.07 21.23
N VAL A 109 25.70 9.31 21.37
CA VAL A 109 26.34 10.38 22.17
C VAL A 109 25.99 10.27 23.65
N VAL A 110 24.78 9.81 23.99
CA VAL A 110 24.36 9.56 25.38
C VAL A 110 25.12 8.37 26.00
N LYS A 111 25.40 7.31 25.23
CA LYS A 111 26.17 6.15 25.70
C LYS A 111 27.53 6.52 26.35
N PRO A 112 28.45 7.25 25.68
CA PRO A 112 29.76 7.58 26.26
C PRO A 112 29.67 8.58 27.43
N VAL A 113 28.61 9.39 27.53
CA VAL A 113 28.41 10.31 28.66
C VAL A 113 28.03 9.58 29.94
N ILE A 114 27.22 8.52 29.84
CA ILE A 114 26.84 7.71 31.00
C ILE A 114 28.03 6.86 31.48
N ASP A 115 28.78 6.24 30.57
CA ASP A 115 30.01 5.48 30.92
C ASP A 115 31.11 6.34 31.57
N THR A 116 31.16 7.64 31.28
CA THR A 116 32.15 8.57 31.88
C THR A 116 31.68 9.10 33.25
N GLY A 117 30.37 9.08 33.53
CA GLY A 117 29.78 9.52 34.80
C GLY A 117 29.92 8.51 35.94
N ASP A 118 30.20 7.25 35.63
CA ASP A 118 30.37 6.17 36.61
C ASP A 118 31.84 5.97 37.08
N ILE A 119 32.76 6.87 36.69
CA ILE A 119 34.20 6.83 37.07
C ILE A 119 34.58 7.99 38.02
N CYS A 120 33.62 8.62 38.70
CA CYS A 120 33.89 9.57 39.81
C CYS A 120 33.42 9.03 41.16
#